data_AF-A0A1H3X722-F1
#
_entry.id   AF-A0A1H3X722-F1
#
_cell.length_a   1.000
_cell.length_b   1.000
_cell.length_c   1.000
_cell.angle_alpha   90.00
_cell.angle_beta   90.00
_cell.angle_gamma   90.00
#
_symmetry.space_group_name_H-M   'P 1'
#
loop_
_entity.id
_entity.type
_entity.pdbx_description
1 polymer ?
#
loop_
_entity_poly.entity_id
_entity_poly.type
_entity_poly.pdbx_seq_one_letter_code
_entity_poly.pdbx_strand_id
1 'polypeptide(L)'
;MAIKLLNNKSIRLAMPLAVGGTTLFLQAGEGAQFPALGASDYFYLTLIEVTNGQETDWEVVKVTAVLGDELTIEREQDNTTAREWSVNTRGEARVNAGLLVELVGSQLGDVAAVLDGVLGV
;
A
#
# COMPACT_ATOMS: atom_id res chain seq x y z
N MET A 1 -2.05 1.88 14.60
CA MET A 1 -2.22 1.69 13.14
C MET A 1 -2.38 3.05 12.51
N ALA A 2 -1.31 3.65 11.99
CA ALA A 2 -1.42 4.90 11.23
C ALA A 2 -1.23 4.63 9.74
N ILE A 3 -2.14 5.18 8.93
CA ILE A 3 -2.01 5.20 7.47
C ILE A 3 -0.95 6.24 7.12
N LYS A 4 0.11 5.84 6.40
CA LYS A 4 1.10 6.78 5.85
C LYS A 4 0.67 7.17 4.43
N LEU A 5 0.41 8.47 4.25
CA LEU A 5 0.10 9.04 2.95
C LEU A 5 1.40 9.48 2.27
N LEU A 6 1.62 8.99 1.05
CA LEU A 6 2.82 9.27 0.27
C LEU A 6 2.42 10.06 -0.98
N ASN A 7 3.22 11.06 -1.32
CA ASN A 7 2.99 11.88 -2.51
C ASN A 7 4.00 11.51 -3.60
N ASN A 8 3.51 11.22 -4.80
CA ASN A 8 4.30 11.02 -6.02
C ASN A 8 5.45 10.01 -5.87
N LYS A 9 5.20 8.88 -5.20
CA LYS A 9 6.17 7.78 -5.08
C LYS A 9 5.88 6.71 -6.12
N SER A 10 6.93 6.25 -6.78
CA SER A 10 6.87 5.20 -7.81
C SER A 10 8.06 4.26 -7.68
N ILE A 11 7.83 2.99 -7.95
CA ILE A 11 8.82 1.93 -7.89
C ILE A 11 8.76 1.03 -9.12
N ARG A 12 9.78 0.19 -9.26
CA ARG A 12 9.89 -0.90 -10.20
C ARG A 12 10.28 -2.18 -9.47
N LEU A 13 9.64 -3.28 -9.82
CA LEU A 13 10.02 -4.58 -9.28
C LEU A 13 11.37 -5.04 -9.86
N ALA A 14 12.30 -5.45 -9.01
CA ALA A 14 13.56 -6.09 -9.41
C ALA A 14 13.39 -7.61 -9.68
N MET A 15 12.34 -8.23 -9.14
CA MET A 15 12.01 -9.64 -9.34
C MET A 15 10.51 -9.80 -9.63
N PRO A 16 10.09 -10.86 -10.35
CA PRO A 16 8.67 -11.13 -10.52
C PRO A 16 8.01 -11.44 -9.16
N LEU A 17 6.73 -11.11 -9.05
CA LEU A 17 5.90 -11.41 -7.89
C LEU A 17 4.82 -12.41 -8.29
N ALA A 18 4.90 -13.62 -7.74
CA ALA A 18 3.86 -14.63 -7.92
C ALA A 18 2.55 -14.23 -7.24
N VAL A 19 1.43 -14.85 -7.64
CA VAL A 19 0.08 -14.56 -7.10
C VAL A 19 0.07 -14.56 -5.56
N GLY A 20 0.69 -15.56 -4.92
CA GLY A 20 0.78 -15.68 -3.45
C GLY A 20 2.04 -15.07 -2.83
N GLY A 21 2.84 -14.33 -3.60
CA GLY A 21 4.03 -13.65 -3.08
C GLY A 21 3.65 -12.49 -2.14
N THR A 22 4.34 -12.39 -1.02
CA THR A 22 4.08 -11.37 0.02
C THR A 22 5.24 -10.38 0.20
N THR A 23 6.26 -10.48 -0.64
CA THR A 23 7.43 -9.60 -0.61
C THR A 23 7.64 -8.99 -1.99
N LEU A 24 7.66 -7.66 -2.06
CA LEU A 24 8.12 -6.93 -3.23
C LEU A 24 9.62 -6.69 -3.12
N PHE A 25 10.37 -7.14 -4.12
CA PHE A 25 11.76 -6.77 -4.29
C PHE A 25 11.81 -5.57 -5.25
N LEU A 26 12.29 -4.43 -4.78
CA LEU A 26 12.39 -3.20 -5.56
C LEU A 26 13.74 -3.10 -6.27
N GLN A 27 13.85 -2.21 -7.25
CA GLN A 27 15.16 -1.85 -7.80
C GLN A 27 16.03 -1.18 -6.73
N ALA A 28 17.34 -1.35 -6.85
CA ALA A 28 18.30 -0.92 -5.84
C ALA A 28 18.15 0.57 -5.48
N GLY A 29 17.95 0.86 -4.20
CA GLY A 29 17.81 2.21 -3.67
C GLY A 29 16.41 2.81 -3.77
N GLU A 30 15.45 2.15 -4.43
CA GLU A 30 14.09 2.65 -4.49
C GLU A 30 13.38 2.56 -3.14
N GLY A 31 13.73 1.61 -2.27
CA GLY A 31 13.10 1.47 -0.96
C GLY A 31 13.38 2.63 -0.01
N ALA A 32 14.50 3.34 -0.21
CA ALA A 32 14.89 4.52 0.56
C ALA A 32 13.92 5.71 0.38
N GLN A 33 13.04 5.67 -0.63
CA GLN A 33 12.03 6.71 -0.83
C GLN A 33 10.87 6.65 0.16
N PHE A 34 10.72 5.54 0.89
CA PHE A 34 9.64 5.29 1.83
C PHE A 34 10.07 5.56 3.27
N PRO A 35 9.15 6.05 4.12
CA PRO A 35 9.43 6.20 5.54
C PRO A 35 9.56 4.83 6.21
N ALA A 36 10.33 4.78 7.30
CA ALA A 36 10.26 3.63 8.20
C ALA A 36 8.84 3.50 8.78
N LEU A 37 8.32 2.28 8.80
CA LEU A 37 6.99 1.98 9.34
C LEU A 37 7.11 1.56 10.81
N GLY A 38 6.32 2.19 11.67
CA GLY A 38 6.13 1.74 13.04
C GLY A 38 5.26 0.49 13.11
N ALA A 39 5.06 -0.03 14.33
CA ALA A 39 4.21 -1.20 14.54
C ALA A 39 2.78 -0.93 14.04
N SER A 40 2.33 -1.74 13.08
CA SER A 40 1.01 -1.64 12.45
C SER A 40 0.78 -0.37 11.62
N ASP A 41 1.84 0.38 11.30
CA ASP A 41 1.77 1.42 10.27
C ASP A 41 1.79 0.76 8.89
N TYR A 42 1.10 1.37 7.93
CA TYR A 42 1.08 0.88 6.57
C TYR A 42 0.84 2.00 5.56
N PHE A 43 1.12 1.71 4.30
CA PHE A 43 0.70 2.52 3.17
C PHE A 43 0.22 1.63 2.03
N TYR A 44 -0.53 2.21 1.10
CA TYR A 44 -0.96 1.50 -0.09
C TYR A 44 -0.05 1.80 -1.28
N LEU A 45 0.16 0.77 -2.10
CA LEU A 45 0.71 0.89 -3.44
C LEU A 45 -0.27 0.26 -4.43
N THR A 46 -0.29 0.80 -5.64
CA THR A 46 -0.97 0.17 -6.78
C THR A 46 0.07 -0.36 -7.72
N LEU A 47 0.11 -1.67 -7.93
CA LEU A 47 0.88 -2.33 -8.98
C LEU A 47 0.11 -2.23 -10.29
N ILE A 48 0.84 -1.96 -11.38
CA ILE A 48 0.24 -1.54 -12.65
C ILE A 48 0.95 -2.23 -13.82
N GLU A 49 0.15 -2.83 -14.71
CA GLU A 49 0.63 -3.36 -15.98
C GLU A 49 0.48 -2.28 -17.03
N VAL A 50 1.51 -2.06 -17.83
CA VAL A 50 1.49 -1.02 -18.87
C VAL A 50 1.85 -1.64 -20.22
N THR A 51 0.86 -1.77 -21.09
CA THR A 51 1.03 -2.23 -22.46
C THR A 51 0.82 -1.08 -23.43
N ASN A 52 1.79 -0.82 -24.31
CA ASN A 52 1.74 0.27 -25.29
C ASN A 52 1.47 1.65 -24.67
N GLY A 53 1.99 1.89 -23.46
CA GLY A 53 1.81 3.15 -22.73
C GLY A 53 0.43 3.34 -22.10
N GLN A 54 -0.44 2.32 -22.13
CA GLN A 54 -1.74 2.32 -21.46
C GLN A 54 -1.72 1.34 -20.30
N GLU A 55 -2.36 1.73 -19.20
CA GLU A 55 -2.54 0.85 -18.05
C GLU A 55 -3.63 -0.17 -18.38
N THR A 56 -3.30 -1.45 -18.30
CA THR A 56 -4.25 -2.53 -18.63
C THR A 56 -4.80 -3.20 -17.37
N ASP A 57 -4.01 -3.20 -16.29
CA ASP A 57 -4.32 -3.94 -15.09
C ASP A 57 -3.79 -3.24 -13.84
N TRP A 58 -4.51 -3.44 -12.73
CA TRP A 58 -4.18 -2.85 -11.43
C TRP A 58 -4.38 -3.85 -10.30
N GLU A 59 -3.51 -3.78 -9.30
CA GLU A 59 -3.70 -4.43 -8.00
C GLU A 59 -3.30 -3.46 -6.89
N VAL A 60 -4.16 -3.29 -5.89
CA VAL A 60 -3.83 -2.51 -4.71
C VAL A 60 -3.26 -3.46 -3.65
N VAL A 61 -2.09 -3.10 -3.13
CA VAL A 61 -1.39 -3.83 -2.07
C VAL A 61 -1.14 -2.90 -0.90
N LYS A 62 -1.15 -3.45 0.30
CA LYS A 62 -0.88 -2.75 1.55
C LYS A 62 0.49 -3.14 2.06
N VAL A 63 1.40 -2.17 2.11
CA VAL A 63 2.76 -2.36 2.60
C VAL A 63 2.79 -2.20 4.11
N THR A 64 3.24 -3.25 4.82
CA THR A 64 3.26 -3.31 6.28
C THR A 64 4.67 -3.26 6.87
N ALA A 65 5.71 -3.51 6.05
CA ALA A 65 7.10 -3.33 6.45
C ALA A 65 7.96 -2.86 5.26
N VAL A 66 9.00 -2.08 5.59
CA VAL A 66 10.02 -1.60 4.65
C VAL A 66 11.39 -1.96 5.23
N LEU A 67 12.17 -2.78 4.53
CA LEU A 67 13.52 -3.15 4.93
C LEU A 67 14.46 -3.06 3.71
N GLY A 68 15.22 -1.96 3.61
CA GLY A 68 16.02 -1.70 2.43
C GLY A 68 15.12 -1.61 1.19
N ASP A 69 15.38 -2.46 0.20
CA ASP A 69 14.59 -2.57 -1.04
C ASP A 69 13.56 -3.73 -1.02
N GLU A 70 13.29 -4.29 0.17
CA GLU A 70 12.27 -5.31 0.37
C GLU A 70 11.04 -4.73 1.09
N LEU A 71 9.87 -4.82 0.45
CA LEU A 71 8.60 -4.42 1.05
C LEU A 71 7.75 -5.66 1.38
N THR A 72 7.31 -5.78 2.63
CA THR A 72 6.31 -6.80 3.01
C THR A 72 4.91 -6.27 2.74
N ILE A 73 4.08 -7.08 2.06
CA ILE A 73 2.77 -6.66 1.61
C ILE A 73 1.63 -7.62 1.97
N GLU A 74 0.46 -7.05 2.19
CA GLU A 74 -0.84 -7.71 2.12
C GLU A 74 -1.46 -7.40 0.74
N ARG A 75 -2.01 -8.42 0.09
CA ARG A 75 -2.48 -8.39 -1.30
C ARG A 75 -3.99 -8.15 -1.34
N GLU A 76 -4.56 -8.01 -2.53
CA GLU A 76 -6.02 -8.02 -2.74
C GLU A 76 -6.77 -6.91 -1.99
N GLN A 77 -6.18 -5.73 -1.91
CA GLN A 77 -6.80 -4.60 -1.20
C GLN A 77 -7.77 -3.86 -2.11
N ASP A 78 -8.69 -3.09 -1.52
CA ASP A 78 -9.66 -2.25 -2.23
C ASP A 78 -10.44 -2.99 -3.34
N ASN A 79 -10.86 -4.23 -3.05
CA ASN A 79 -11.56 -5.13 -3.98
C ASN A 79 -10.78 -5.50 -5.25
N THR A 80 -9.45 -5.40 -5.23
CA THR A 80 -8.59 -5.92 -6.30
C THR A 80 -8.26 -7.39 -6.09
N THR A 81 -7.77 -8.07 -7.12
CA THR A 81 -7.42 -9.49 -7.09
C THR A 81 -5.92 -9.68 -7.26
N ALA A 82 -5.33 -10.59 -6.49
CA ALA A 82 -3.92 -10.89 -6.57
C ALA A 82 -3.59 -11.51 -7.93
N ARG A 83 -2.54 -10.99 -8.56
CA ARG A 83 -2.06 -11.48 -9.86
C ARG A 83 -0.55 -11.62 -9.91
N GLU A 84 -0.07 -12.37 -10.89
CA GLU A 84 1.36 -12.40 -11.16
C GLU A 84 1.81 -11.07 -11.76
N TRP A 85 2.96 -10.58 -11.30
CA TRP A 85 3.58 -9.36 -11.80
C TRP A 85 4.99 -9.67 -12.29
N SER A 86 5.32 -9.17 -13.47
CA SER A 86 6.64 -9.36 -14.06
C SER A 86 7.70 -8.45 -13.42
N VAL A 87 8.97 -8.76 -13.64
CA VAL A 87 10.06 -7.81 -13.36
C VAL A 87 9.81 -6.49 -14.10
N ASN A 88 10.23 -5.38 -13.51
CA ASN A 88 9.98 -4.01 -13.98
C ASN A 88 8.52 -3.55 -13.96
N THR A 89 7.60 -4.32 -13.36
CA THR A 89 6.24 -3.84 -13.06
C THR A 89 6.31 -2.55 -12.28
N ARG A 90 5.48 -1.57 -12.66
CA ARG A 90 5.42 -0.27 -11.99
C ARG A 90 4.51 -0.37 -10.76
N GLY A 91 4.98 0.15 -9.63
CA GLY A 91 4.16 0.39 -8.45
C GLY A 91 4.08 1.87 -8.15
N GLU A 92 2.92 2.39 -7.78
CA GLU A 92 2.75 3.81 -7.46
C GLU A 92 1.92 4.00 -6.19
N ALA A 93 2.31 5.00 -5.39
CA ALA A 93 1.48 5.47 -4.30
C ALA A 93 0.36 6.34 -4.86
N ARG A 94 -0.83 5.75 -4.99
CA ARG A 94 -2.05 6.41 -5.47
C ARG A 94 -3.06 6.55 -4.34
N VAL A 95 -3.89 7.59 -4.42
CA VAL A 95 -5.10 7.67 -3.62
C VAL A 95 -6.09 6.63 -4.18
N ASN A 96 -6.57 5.73 -3.33
CA ASN A 96 -7.58 4.73 -3.67
C ASN A 96 -8.81 4.88 -2.75
N ALA A 97 -9.92 4.20 -3.07
CA ALA A 97 -11.17 4.39 -2.35
C ALA A 97 -11.05 3.83 -0.93
N GLY A 98 -10.47 2.63 -0.79
CA GLY A 98 -10.20 2.00 0.51
C GLY A 98 -9.41 2.89 1.47
N LEU A 99 -8.37 3.57 0.98
CA LEU A 99 -7.55 4.53 1.73
C LEU A 99 -8.40 5.68 2.26
N LEU A 100 -9.28 6.28 1.44
CA LEU A 100 -10.14 7.37 1.88
C LEU A 100 -11.19 6.89 2.89
N VAL A 101 -11.75 5.71 2.69
CA VAL A 101 -12.71 5.11 3.61
C VAL A 101 -12.06 4.81 4.97
N GLU A 102 -10.87 4.22 4.98
CA GLU A 102 -10.12 3.95 6.21
C GLU A 102 -9.65 5.24 6.90
N LEU A 103 -9.22 6.23 6.13
CA LEU A 103 -8.82 7.53 6.68
C LEU A 103 -10.00 8.22 7.39
N VAL A 104 -11.19 8.21 6.79
CA VAL A 104 -12.41 8.76 7.42
C VAL A 104 -12.85 7.90 8.61
N GLY A 105 -12.84 6.57 8.47
CA GLY A 105 -13.24 5.64 9.53
C GLY A 105 -12.34 5.71 10.77
N SER A 106 -11.03 5.89 10.58
CA SER A 106 -10.08 6.03 11.70
C SER A 106 -10.36 7.27 12.56
N GLN A 107 -10.82 8.38 11.96
CA GLN A 107 -11.18 9.60 12.68
C GLN A 107 -12.51 9.45 13.45
N LEU A 108 -13.43 8.60 12.99
CA LEU A 108 -14.72 8.37 13.68
C LEU A 108 -14.59 7.43 14.88
N GLY A 109 -13.60 6.52 14.88
CA GLY A 109 -13.29 5.68 16.04
C GLY A 109 -12.86 6.49 17.26
N ASP A 110 -12.09 7.55 17.04
CA ASP A 110 -11.70 8.48 18.11
C ASP A 110 -12.91 9.27 18.64
N VAL A 111 -13.91 9.60 17.80
CA VAL A 111 -15.13 10.28 18.24
C VAL A 111 -15.99 9.41 19.15
N ALA A 112 -16.09 8.10 18.89
CA ALA A 112 -16.82 7.18 19.77
C ALA A 112 -16.18 7.08 21.16
N ALA A 113 -14.84 7.02 21.23
CA ALA A 113 -14.10 7.05 22.50
C ALA A 113 -14.23 8.39 23.23
N VAL A 114 -14.25 9.50 22.50
CA VAL A 114 -14.52 10.84 23.07
C VAL A 114 -15.95 10.93 23.59
N LEU A 115 -16.93 10.36 22.87
CA LEU A 115 -18.33 10.37 23.28
C LEU A 115 -18.55 9.53 24.55
N ASP A 116 -17.97 8.33 24.63
CA ASP A 116 -18.00 7.48 25.82
C ASP A 116 -17.33 8.19 27.01
N GLY A 117 -16.17 8.83 26.78
CA GLY A 117 -15.49 9.63 27.81
C GLY A 117 -16.24 10.90 28.27
N VAL A 118 -17.07 11.51 27.40
CA VAL A 118 -17.84 12.73 27.70
C VAL A 118 -19.22 12.42 28.26
N LEU A 119 -19.87 11.37 27.79
CA LEU A 119 -21.23 10.99 28.18
C LEU A 119 -21.28 9.89 29.24
N GLY A 120 -20.18 9.15 29.47
CA GLY A 120 -20.13 8.08 30.46
C GLY A 120 -21.14 6.96 30.20
N VAL A 121 -21.45 6.70 28.92
CA VAL A 121 -22.35 5.63 28.44
C VAL A 121 -21.62 4.76 27.45
#